data_AF-A0A0D6DV47-F1
#
_entry.id   AF-A0A0D6DV47-F1
#
_cell.length_a   1.000
_cell.length_b   1.000
_cell.length_c   1.000
_cell.angle_alpha   90.00
_cell.angle_beta   90.00
_cell.angle_gamma   90.00
#
_symmetry.space_group_name_H-M   'P 1'
#
loop_
_entity.id
_entity.type
_entity.pdbx_description
1 polymer ?
#
loop_
_entity_poly.entity_id
_entity_poly.type
_entity_poly.pdbx_seq_one_letter_code
_entity_poly.pdbx_strand_id
1 'polypeptide(L)'
;MNLMEFRLELEKLNMPIQYQAFALGQAPDLPYLIFYGDDSDNLFADNVNYFNNLNLTCELYSDEKDLELETKLQKLFYDNEIEYNSTETYIDSENMFLKAYSVSIIFDAMADVQEKEVDKSKLQSLIDYVDSLKTDEYEQVSFNKLQTVLAYAKASLIDSETTQSEIDDEKDELIMSLSSLTQN
;
A
#
# COMPACT_ATOMS: atom_id res chain seq x y z
N MET A 1 11.42 11.04 -10.35
CA MET A 1 10.73 10.54 -9.15
C MET A 1 11.76 10.07 -8.13
N ASN A 2 11.44 10.09 -6.83
CA ASN A 2 12.26 9.47 -5.78
C ASN A 2 11.75 8.04 -5.43
N LEU A 3 12.44 7.33 -4.54
CA LEU A 3 12.08 5.96 -4.16
C LEU A 3 10.73 5.88 -3.42
N MET A 4 10.33 6.92 -2.69
CA MET A 4 9.03 6.96 -2.01
C MET A 4 7.90 7.08 -3.02
N GLU A 5 8.03 8.00 -3.98
CA GLU A 5 7.06 8.15 -5.07
C GLU A 5 6.93 6.86 -5.87
N PHE A 6 8.05 6.21 -6.21
CA PHE A 6 8.02 4.92 -6.89
C PHE A 6 7.28 3.85 -6.09
N ARG A 7 7.52 3.76 -4.77
CA ARG A 7 6.77 2.86 -3.89
C ARG A 7 5.27 3.18 -3.91
N LEU A 8 4.89 4.44 -3.80
CA LEU A 8 3.48 4.87 -3.81
C LEU A 8 2.78 4.50 -5.12
N GLU A 9 3.48 4.61 -6.26
CA GLU A 9 2.96 4.10 -7.53
C GLU A 9 2.69 2.59 -7.45
N LEU A 10 3.66 1.79 -6.99
CA LEU A 10 3.51 0.35 -6.85
C LEU A 10 2.33 -0.02 -5.93
N GLU A 11 2.13 0.71 -4.83
CA GLU A 11 1.05 0.45 -3.86
C GLU A 11 -0.36 0.52 -4.47
N LYS A 12 -0.54 1.20 -5.60
CA LYS A 12 -1.81 1.22 -6.37
C LYS A 12 -2.22 -0.15 -6.90
N LEU A 13 -1.31 -1.13 -6.91
CA LEU A 13 -1.59 -2.51 -7.30
C LEU A 13 -2.39 -3.27 -6.23
N ASN A 14 -2.59 -2.70 -5.03
CA ASN A 14 -3.35 -3.28 -3.92
C ASN A 14 -2.83 -4.65 -3.47
N MET A 15 -1.51 -4.79 -3.40
CA MET A 15 -0.83 -6.00 -2.92
C MET A 15 0.29 -5.64 -1.93
N PRO A 16 0.76 -6.60 -1.12
CA PRO A 16 1.91 -6.39 -0.24
C PRO A 16 3.17 -6.03 -1.04
N ILE A 17 3.80 -4.91 -0.68
CA ILE A 17 5.03 -4.42 -1.30
C ILE A 17 6.06 -4.13 -0.22
N GLN A 18 7.30 -4.56 -0.45
CA GLN A 18 8.39 -4.35 0.49
C GLN A 18 9.70 -3.99 -0.20
N TYR A 19 10.46 -3.08 0.42
CA TYR A 19 11.82 -2.81 -0.03
C TYR A 19 12.75 -3.94 0.42
N GLN A 20 13.49 -4.53 -0.53
CA GLN A 20 14.55 -5.52 -0.36
C GLN A 20 14.14 -6.89 0.23
N ALA A 21 13.45 -6.96 1.36
CA ALA A 21 13.04 -8.23 1.96
C ALA A 21 11.96 -8.08 3.04
N PHE A 22 11.17 -9.14 3.21
CA PHE A 22 10.40 -9.39 4.42
C PHE A 22 11.29 -10.03 5.50
N ALA A 23 10.95 -9.84 6.77
CA ALA A 23 11.62 -10.55 7.85
C ALA A 23 11.37 -12.06 7.77
N LEU A 24 12.28 -12.86 8.33
CA LEU A 24 12.18 -14.32 8.29
C LEU A 24 10.83 -14.81 8.87
N GLY A 25 10.08 -15.55 8.06
CA GLY A 25 8.74 -16.05 8.42
C GLY A 25 7.65 -14.98 8.50
N GLN A 26 7.90 -13.77 8.00
CA GLN A 26 6.95 -12.64 7.93
C GLN A 26 6.63 -12.25 6.49
N ALA A 27 6.96 -13.10 5.52
CA ALA A 27 6.48 -12.91 4.16
C ALA A 27 4.94 -13.09 4.15
N PRO A 28 4.21 -12.19 3.48
CA PRO A 28 2.77 -12.29 3.35
C PRO A 28 2.39 -13.44 2.41
N ASP A 29 1.10 -13.75 2.38
CA ASP A 29 0.56 -14.67 1.37
C ASP A 29 0.78 -14.11 -0.05
N LEU A 30 0.99 -15.02 -1.01
CA LEU A 30 1.15 -14.67 -2.42
C LEU A 30 -0.18 -14.10 -2.98
N PRO A 31 -0.12 -13.14 -3.92
CA PRO A 31 1.08 -12.53 -4.49
C PRO A 31 1.64 -11.37 -3.65
N TYR A 32 2.95 -11.16 -3.73
CA TYR A 32 3.62 -9.99 -3.18
C TYR A 32 4.72 -9.49 -4.11
N LEU A 33 5.15 -8.23 -3.92
CA LEU A 33 6.22 -7.63 -4.67
C LEU A 33 7.35 -7.14 -3.77
N ILE A 34 8.57 -7.47 -4.15
CA ILE A 34 9.78 -6.90 -3.56
C ILE A 34 10.40 -5.95 -4.57
N PHE A 35 10.91 -4.81 -4.14
CA PHE A 35 11.74 -3.96 -5.00
C PHE A 35 12.99 -3.47 -4.28
N TYR A 36 14.07 -3.25 -5.01
CA TYR A 36 15.31 -2.72 -4.47
C TYR A 36 16.12 -1.99 -5.54
N GLY A 37 17.06 -1.16 -5.10
CA GLY A 37 17.97 -0.47 -6.00
C GLY A 37 19.19 -1.32 -6.31
N ASP A 38 19.57 -1.37 -7.59
CA ASP A 38 20.72 -2.10 -8.08
C ASP A 38 21.97 -1.19 -8.08
N ASP A 39 21.93 -0.15 -8.90
CA ASP A 39 22.99 0.85 -9.04
C ASP A 39 22.41 2.16 -9.59
N SER A 40 23.29 3.15 -9.79
CA SER A 40 22.93 4.46 -10.31
C SER A 40 23.82 4.86 -11.48
N ASP A 41 23.21 5.30 -12.57
CA ASP A 41 23.89 5.75 -13.79
C ASP A 41 23.77 7.28 -13.91
N ASN A 42 24.52 7.98 -13.07
CA ASN A 42 24.45 9.44 -12.97
C ASN A 42 25.36 10.14 -13.99
N LEU A 43 24.88 11.25 -14.54
CA LEU A 43 25.67 12.17 -15.34
C LEU A 43 26.20 13.32 -14.46
N PHE A 44 27.51 13.53 -14.51
CA PHE A 44 28.19 14.55 -13.70
C PHE A 44 28.62 15.74 -14.57
N ALA A 45 28.33 16.97 -14.11
CA ALA A 45 28.83 18.20 -14.71
C ALA A 45 29.07 19.25 -13.61
N ASP A 46 30.12 20.06 -13.73
CA ASP A 46 30.42 21.17 -12.81
C ASP A 46 30.44 20.81 -11.30
N ASN A 47 30.94 19.60 -10.96
CA ASN A 47 30.93 19.03 -9.61
C ASN A 47 29.53 18.78 -9.02
N VAL A 48 28.52 18.64 -9.88
CA VAL A 48 27.13 18.36 -9.52
C VAL A 48 26.65 17.14 -10.30
N ASN A 49 25.74 16.37 -9.71
CA ASN A 49 24.97 15.38 -10.46
C ASN A 49 23.92 16.11 -11.30
N TYR A 50 24.20 16.26 -12.60
CA TYR A 50 23.36 16.99 -13.52
C TYR A 50 22.11 16.19 -13.91
N PHE A 51 22.23 14.87 -13.98
CA PHE A 51 21.13 13.96 -14.26
C PHE A 51 21.35 12.70 -13.44
N ASN A 52 20.37 12.30 -12.63
CA ASN A 52 20.47 11.04 -11.88
C ASN A 52 19.55 10.01 -12.51
N ASN A 53 20.05 8.78 -12.62
CA ASN A 53 19.27 7.63 -13.02
C ASN A 53 19.49 6.55 -11.97
N LEU A 54 18.41 5.88 -11.58
CA LEU A 54 18.44 4.81 -10.60
C LEU A 54 17.88 3.55 -11.26
N ASN A 55 18.70 2.51 -11.31
CA ASN A 55 18.29 1.20 -11.77
C ASN A 55 17.72 0.43 -10.59
N LEU A 56 16.52 -0.12 -10.76
CA LEU A 56 15.81 -0.88 -9.75
C LEU A 56 15.42 -2.25 -10.32
N THR A 57 15.26 -3.20 -9.41
CA THR A 57 14.62 -4.47 -9.71
C THR A 57 13.31 -4.56 -8.93
N CYS A 58 12.23 -4.95 -9.61
CA CYS A 58 10.94 -5.31 -9.03
C CYS A 58 10.67 -6.80 -9.25
N GLU A 59 10.58 -7.56 -8.17
CA GLU A 59 10.34 -8.99 -8.15
C GLU A 59 8.90 -9.26 -7.73
N LEU A 60 8.06 -9.69 -8.67
CA LEU A 60 6.70 -10.13 -8.42
C LEU A 60 6.69 -11.64 -8.18
N TYR A 61 6.23 -12.05 -7.00
CA TYR A 61 6.07 -13.44 -6.61
C TYR A 61 4.60 -13.82 -6.60
N SER A 62 4.26 -14.96 -7.20
CA SER A 62 2.89 -15.48 -7.26
C SER A 62 2.85 -17.01 -7.20
N ASP A 63 1.75 -17.57 -6.70
CA ASP A 63 1.52 -19.02 -6.61
C ASP A 63 1.13 -19.61 -7.98
N GLU A 64 0.38 -18.85 -8.77
CA GLU A 64 0.09 -19.11 -10.17
C GLU A 64 0.50 -17.96 -11.07
N LYS A 65 0.47 -18.17 -12.39
CA LYS A 65 0.81 -17.12 -13.35
C LYS A 65 -0.30 -16.06 -13.41
N ASP A 66 -0.10 -14.94 -12.72
CA ASP A 66 -1.05 -13.83 -12.66
C ASP A 66 -0.83 -12.82 -13.80
N LEU A 67 -1.43 -13.11 -14.96
CA LEU A 67 -1.36 -12.25 -16.14
C LEU A 67 -2.02 -10.88 -15.93
N GLU A 68 -3.02 -10.79 -15.05
CA GLU A 68 -3.72 -9.53 -14.79
C GLU A 68 -2.79 -8.58 -14.01
N LEU A 69 -2.15 -9.09 -12.97
CA LEU A 69 -1.20 -8.33 -12.16
C LEU A 69 0.06 -7.97 -12.94
N GLU A 70 0.61 -8.89 -13.74
CA GLU A 70 1.70 -8.59 -14.68
C GLU A 70 1.32 -7.43 -15.61
N THR A 71 0.12 -7.46 -16.19
CA THR A 71 -0.37 -6.39 -17.09
C THR A 71 -0.55 -5.07 -16.35
N LYS A 72 -1.08 -5.07 -15.12
CA LYS A 72 -1.23 -3.85 -14.30
C LYS A 72 0.12 -3.22 -13.97
N LEU A 73 1.12 -4.04 -13.59
CA LEU A 73 2.47 -3.57 -13.29
C LEU A 73 3.15 -2.98 -14.53
N GLN A 74 3.04 -3.64 -15.68
CA GLN A 74 3.57 -3.12 -16.95
C GLN A 74 2.89 -1.83 -17.38
N LYS A 75 1.57 -1.72 -17.18
CA LYS A 75 0.82 -0.49 -17.45
C LYS A 75 1.28 0.64 -16.53
N LEU A 76 1.51 0.36 -15.25
CA LEU A 76 2.05 1.34 -14.30
C LEU A 76 3.40 1.87 -14.77
N PHE A 77 4.30 1.00 -15.23
CA PHE A 77 5.58 1.45 -15.81
C PHE A 77 5.37 2.32 -17.05
N TYR A 78 4.51 1.90 -17.97
CA TYR A 78 4.19 2.68 -19.17
C TYR A 78 3.62 4.07 -18.84
N ASP A 79 2.65 4.15 -17.93
CA ASP A 79 2.00 5.40 -17.53
C ASP A 79 2.97 6.38 -16.85
N ASN A 80 4.02 5.85 -16.21
CA ASN A 80 5.08 6.63 -15.56
C ASN A 80 6.32 6.86 -16.45
N GLU A 81 6.24 6.50 -17.74
CA GLU A 81 7.36 6.61 -18.70
C GLU A 81 8.63 5.84 -18.26
N ILE A 82 8.44 4.70 -17.57
CA ILE A 82 9.50 3.85 -17.07
C ILE A 82 9.77 2.72 -18.07
N GLU A 83 11.02 2.67 -18.56
CA GLU A 83 11.49 1.56 -19.39
C GLU A 83 11.80 0.34 -18.53
N TYR A 84 11.53 -0.86 -19.07
CA TYR A 84 11.79 -2.09 -18.36
C TYR A 84 12.23 -3.24 -19.26
N ASN A 85 13.03 -4.14 -18.71
CA ASN A 85 13.22 -5.51 -19.20
C ASN A 85 12.66 -6.48 -18.17
N SER A 86 12.33 -7.72 -18.57
CA SER A 86 11.84 -8.72 -17.61
C SER A 86 12.42 -10.11 -17.84
N THR A 87 12.48 -10.87 -16.75
CA THR A 87 12.81 -12.29 -16.72
C THR A 87 11.76 -13.04 -15.92
N GLU A 88 11.68 -14.35 -16.12
CA GLU A 88 10.69 -15.19 -15.43
C GLU A 88 11.34 -16.52 -15.03
N THR A 89 11.04 -16.99 -13.83
CA THR A 89 11.55 -18.26 -13.30
C THR A 89 10.52 -18.87 -12.37
N TYR A 90 10.41 -20.20 -12.37
CA TYR A 90 9.67 -20.94 -11.34
C TYR A 90 10.65 -21.43 -10.27
N ILE A 91 10.34 -21.17 -9.01
CA ILE A 91 11.18 -21.53 -7.86
C ILE A 91 10.64 -22.83 -7.27
N ASP A 92 11.20 -23.97 -7.70
CA ASP A 92 10.70 -25.30 -7.31
C ASP A 92 10.67 -25.53 -5.79
N SER A 93 11.65 -25.01 -5.05
CA SER A 93 11.72 -25.22 -3.58
C SER A 93 10.60 -24.49 -2.82
N GLU A 94 10.10 -23.40 -3.39
CA GLU A 94 9.08 -22.54 -2.79
C GLU A 94 7.71 -22.67 -3.47
N ASN A 95 7.62 -23.44 -4.57
CA ASN A 95 6.43 -23.63 -5.40
C ASN A 95 5.77 -22.32 -5.89
N MET A 96 6.57 -21.35 -6.31
CA MET A 96 6.09 -20.03 -6.75
C MET A 96 6.75 -19.56 -8.04
N PHE A 97 6.07 -18.69 -8.78
CA PHE A 97 6.60 -17.97 -9.93
C PHE A 97 7.26 -16.67 -9.46
N LEU A 98 8.41 -16.35 -10.04
CA LEU A 98 9.08 -15.06 -9.94
C LEU A 98 9.09 -14.41 -11.31
N LYS A 99 8.46 -13.24 -11.41
CA LYS A 99 8.57 -12.31 -12.54
C LYS A 99 9.39 -11.10 -12.10
N ALA A 100 10.65 -11.02 -12.54
CA ALA A 100 11.53 -9.92 -12.21
C ALA A 100 11.56 -8.89 -13.35
N TYR A 101 11.38 -7.62 -13.01
CA TYR A 101 11.46 -6.48 -13.90
C TYR A 101 12.67 -5.62 -13.52
N SER A 102 13.59 -5.41 -14.45
CA SER A 102 14.67 -4.43 -14.30
C SER A 102 14.18 -3.13 -14.92
N VAL A 103 14.06 -2.09 -14.10
CA VAL A 103 13.54 -0.78 -14.48
C VAL A 103 14.58 0.31 -14.27
N SER A 104 14.52 1.37 -15.08
CA SER A 104 15.34 2.56 -14.89
C SER A 104 14.44 3.76 -14.68
N ILE A 105 14.65 4.49 -13.58
CA ILE A 105 13.89 5.70 -13.27
C ILE A 105 14.79 6.93 -13.27
N ILE A 106 14.32 8.01 -13.88
CA ILE A 106 14.96 9.32 -13.72
C ILE A 106 14.80 9.72 -12.26
N PHE A 107 15.92 9.70 -11.54
CA PHE A 107 15.95 9.91 -10.11
C PHE A 107 15.99 11.40 -9.82
N ASP A 108 14.99 11.87 -9.10
CA ASP A 108 14.98 13.24 -8.59
C ASP A 108 15.27 13.21 -7.10
N ALA A 109 16.54 13.45 -6.74
CA ALA A 109 16.98 13.51 -5.35
C ALA A 109 16.41 14.70 -4.58
N MET A 110 15.86 15.70 -5.29
CA MET A 110 15.33 16.94 -4.74
C MET A 110 13.80 16.99 -4.80
N ALA A 111 13.14 15.95 -5.34
CA ALA A 111 11.70 15.80 -5.22
C ALA A 111 11.34 15.70 -3.73
N ASP A 112 10.43 16.56 -3.28
CA ASP A 112 9.93 16.55 -1.90
C ASP A 112 9.54 15.12 -1.53
N VAL A 113 9.93 14.68 -0.33
CA VAL A 113 9.46 13.39 0.19
C VAL A 113 7.97 13.60 0.47
N GLN A 114 7.12 13.25 -0.50
CA GLN A 114 5.70 13.16 -0.25
C GLN A 114 5.51 12.05 0.79
N GLU A 115 5.16 12.45 2.01
CA GLU A 115 4.76 11.49 3.03
C GLU A 115 3.51 10.77 2.52
N LYS A 116 3.49 9.45 2.71
CA LYS A 116 2.32 8.64 2.37
C LYS A 116 1.12 9.21 3.14
N GLU A 117 0.18 9.81 2.43
CA GLU A 117 -1.07 10.27 3.04
C GLU A 117 -1.83 9.08 3.63
N VAL A 118 -2.41 9.29 4.80
CA VAL A 118 -3.18 8.28 5.52
C VAL A 118 -4.56 8.15 4.87
N ASP A 119 -4.89 6.98 4.35
CA ASP A 119 -6.19 6.72 3.71
C ASP A 119 -7.28 6.55 4.77
N LYS A 120 -8.11 7.59 4.89
CA LYS A 120 -9.23 7.68 5.81
C LYS A 120 -10.60 7.38 5.16
N SER A 121 -10.63 7.09 3.86
CA SER A 121 -11.86 7.03 3.06
C SER A 121 -12.84 5.93 3.51
N LYS A 122 -12.31 4.74 3.82
CA LYS A 122 -13.11 3.60 4.28
C LYS A 122 -13.68 3.82 5.68
N LEU A 123 -12.87 4.37 6.60
CA LEU A 123 -13.33 4.70 7.95
C LEU A 123 -14.41 5.78 7.91
N GLN A 124 -14.22 6.82 7.11
CA GLN A 124 -15.25 7.86 6.90
C GLN A 124 -16.56 7.26 6.39
N SER A 125 -16.50 6.36 5.41
CA SER A 125 -17.70 5.71 4.87
C SER A 125 -18.46 4.88 5.92
N LEU A 126 -17.74 4.21 6.84
CA LEU A 126 -18.35 3.47 7.95
C LEU A 126 -18.97 4.39 8.99
N ILE A 127 -18.30 5.50 9.32
CA ILE A 127 -18.83 6.52 10.22
C ILE A 127 -20.14 7.09 9.68
N ASP A 128 -20.20 7.41 8.38
CA ASP A 128 -21.41 7.91 7.73
C ASP A 128 -22.56 6.89 7.80
N TYR A 129 -22.24 5.60 7.63
CA TYR A 129 -23.21 4.53 7.81
C TYR A 129 -23.73 4.46 9.26
N VAL A 130 -22.84 4.48 10.25
CA VAL A 130 -23.21 4.45 11.68
C VAL A 130 -24.07 5.64 12.05
N ASP A 131 -23.74 6.84 11.58
CA ASP A 131 -24.52 8.07 11.81
C ASP A 131 -25.93 8.01 11.21
N SER A 132 -26.16 7.13 10.23
CA SER A 132 -27.49 6.91 9.64
C SER A 132 -28.39 5.97 10.45
N LEU A 133 -27.84 5.24 11.43
CA LEU A 133 -28.60 4.31 12.26
C LEU A 133 -29.54 5.06 13.22
N LYS A 134 -30.71 4.49 13.46
CA LYS A 134 -31.69 5.05 14.39
C LYS A 134 -31.58 4.36 15.74
N THR A 135 -31.34 5.14 16.79
CA THR A 135 -31.13 4.62 18.15
C THR A 135 -32.32 3.79 18.67
N ASP A 136 -33.55 4.09 18.27
CA ASP A 136 -34.75 3.41 18.72
C ASP A 136 -34.95 2.00 18.13
N GLU A 137 -34.19 1.63 17.09
CA GLU A 137 -34.18 0.29 16.50
C GLU A 137 -33.28 -0.70 17.27
N TYR A 138 -32.49 -0.21 18.24
CA TYR A 138 -31.46 -1.00 18.93
C TYR A 138 -31.51 -0.90 20.45
N GLU A 139 -30.98 -1.92 21.11
CA GLU A 139 -30.83 -1.97 22.56
C GLU A 139 -29.83 -0.90 23.01
N GLN A 140 -30.24 -0.06 23.96
CA GLN A 140 -29.46 1.07 24.46
C GLN A 140 -28.03 0.70 24.89
N VAL A 141 -27.84 -0.45 25.55
CA VAL A 141 -26.51 -0.87 26.04
C VAL A 141 -25.57 -1.18 24.88
N SER A 142 -26.05 -1.91 23.87
CA SER A 142 -25.25 -2.25 22.69
C SER A 142 -24.96 -0.99 21.85
N PHE A 143 -25.94 -0.09 21.71
CA PHE A 143 -25.80 1.15 20.95
C PHE A 143 -24.84 2.15 21.62
N ASN A 144 -24.85 2.27 22.95
CA ASN A 144 -23.91 3.14 23.66
C ASN A 144 -22.45 2.71 23.48
N LYS A 145 -22.17 1.41 23.36
CA LYS A 145 -20.84 0.90 23.05
C LYS A 145 -20.41 1.36 21.65
N LEU A 146 -21.29 1.23 20.67
CA LEU A 146 -21.05 1.71 19.31
C LEU A 146 -20.78 3.22 19.26
N GLN A 147 -21.55 4.02 19.99
CA GLN A 147 -21.33 5.47 20.06
C GLN A 147 -19.98 5.85 20.65
N THR A 148 -19.47 5.04 21.58
CA THR A 148 -18.14 5.25 22.16
C THR A 148 -17.05 5.03 21.12
N VAL A 149 -17.11 3.91 20.39
CA VAL A 149 -16.16 3.60 19.31
C VAL A 149 -16.24 4.63 18.18
N LEU A 150 -17.46 5.03 17.81
CA LEU A 150 -17.71 6.07 16.81
C LEU A 150 -17.04 7.41 17.17
N ALA A 151 -17.04 7.79 18.45
CA ALA A 151 -16.42 9.02 18.91
C ALA A 151 -14.89 9.00 18.74
N TYR A 152 -14.25 7.86 19.05
CA TYR A 152 -12.81 7.67 18.82
C TYR A 152 -12.48 7.75 17.33
N ALA A 153 -13.20 7.00 16.50
CA ALA A 153 -12.99 7.00 15.05
C ALA A 153 -13.13 8.41 14.43
N LYS A 154 -14.10 9.22 14.89
CA LYS A 154 -14.26 10.61 14.44
C LYS A 154 -13.11 11.52 14.87
N ALA A 155 -12.51 11.29 16.04
CA ALA A 155 -11.38 12.08 16.50
C ALA A 155 -10.13 11.81 15.64
N SER A 156 -9.89 10.56 15.27
CA SER A 156 -8.73 10.16 14.47
C SER A 156 -8.82 10.60 13.00
N LEU A 157 -10.02 10.89 12.50
CA LEU A 157 -10.19 11.53 11.19
C LEU A 157 -9.62 12.95 11.13
N ILE A 158 -9.74 13.71 12.21
CA ILE A 158 -9.28 15.11 12.27
C ILE A 158 -7.84 15.26 12.79
N ASP A 159 -7.28 14.21 13.40
CA ASP A 159 -5.91 14.20 13.86
C ASP A 159 -4.93 14.04 12.68
N SER A 160 -3.94 14.93 12.61
CA SER A 160 -2.90 14.94 11.57
C SER A 160 -1.84 13.89 11.79
N GLU A 161 -1.69 13.39 13.02
CA GLU A 161 -0.66 12.42 13.39
C GLU A 161 -1.14 10.96 13.32
N THR A 162 -2.44 10.73 13.04
CA THR A 162 -3.00 9.38 12.96
C THR A 162 -2.30 8.56 11.89
N THR A 163 -1.83 7.36 12.26
CA THR A 163 -1.19 6.42 11.35
C THR A 163 -2.21 5.55 10.61
N GLN A 164 -1.80 4.95 9.49
CA GLN A 164 -2.67 4.00 8.77
C GLN A 164 -3.05 2.79 9.64
N SER A 165 -2.14 2.32 10.50
CA SER A 165 -2.42 1.21 11.42
C SER A 165 -3.52 1.57 12.41
N GLU A 166 -3.50 2.78 12.96
CA GLU A 166 -4.56 3.26 13.86
C GLU A 166 -5.90 3.37 13.14
N ILE A 167 -5.92 3.89 11.90
CA ILE A 167 -7.14 3.91 11.08
C ILE A 167 -7.68 2.51 10.80
N ASP A 168 -6.80 1.54 10.54
CA ASP A 168 -7.20 0.16 10.29
C ASP A 168 -7.74 -0.53 11.57
N ASP A 169 -7.09 -0.32 12.71
CA ASP A 169 -7.53 -0.84 14.01
C ASP A 169 -8.91 -0.27 14.41
N GLU A 170 -9.12 1.03 14.24
CA GLU A 170 -10.40 1.69 14.54
C GLU A 170 -11.53 1.24 13.62
N LYS A 171 -11.22 1.05 12.33
CA LYS A 171 -12.17 0.48 11.37
C LYS A 171 -12.60 -0.92 11.82
N ASP A 172 -11.67 -1.76 12.24
CA ASP A 172 -11.96 -3.10 12.72
C ASP A 172 -12.78 -3.07 14.03
N GLU A 173 -12.45 -2.16 14.96
CA GLU A 173 -13.23 -1.97 16.20
C GLU A 173 -14.67 -1.51 15.91
N LEU A 174 -14.85 -0.59 14.96
CA LEU A 174 -16.18 -0.11 14.56
C LEU A 174 -17.01 -1.22 13.91
N ILE A 175 -16.39 -2.04 13.06
CA ILE A 175 -17.02 -3.23 12.46
C ILE A 175 -17.44 -4.23 13.55
N MET A 176 -16.55 -4.52 14.50
CA MET A 176 -16.86 -5.42 15.62
C MET A 176 -18.03 -4.89 16.46
N SER A 177 -18.06 -3.60 16.77
CA SER A 177 -19.16 -3.02 17.54
C SER A 177 -20.48 -3.05 16.78
N LEU A 178 -20.47 -2.82 15.46
CA LEU A 178 -21.65 -2.95 14.59
C LEU A 178 -22.20 -4.38 14.60
N SER A 179 -21.32 -5.37 14.48
CA SER A 179 -21.72 -6.79 14.49
C SER A 179 -22.31 -7.26 15.83
N SER A 180 -22.08 -6.50 16.91
CA SER A 180 -22.53 -6.80 18.27
C SER A 180 -23.82 -6.08 18.68
N LEU A 181 -24.44 -5.30 17.78
CA LEU A 181 -25.68 -4.61 18.07
C LEU A 181 -26.85 -5.58 18.28
N THR A 182 -27.65 -5.34 19.31
CA THR A 182 -28.91 -6.05 19.54
C THR A 182 -30.07 -5.19 19.04
N GLN A 183 -30.96 -5.74 18.21
CA GLN A 183 -32.20 -5.06 17.80
C GLN A 183 -33.26 -5.16 18.92
N ASN A 184 -34.12 -4.14 18.99
CA ASN A 184 -35.27 -4.10 19.91
C ASN A 184 -36.45 -4.98 19.45
#